data_AF-A0A8T1Q4L6-F1
#
_entry.id   AF-A0A8T1Q4L6-F1
#
_cell.length_a   1.000
_cell.length_b   1.000
_cell.length_c   1.000
_cell.angle_alpha   90.00
_cell.angle_beta   90.00
_cell.angle_gamma   90.00
#
_symmetry.space_group_name_H-M   'P 1'
#
loop_
_entity.id
_entity.type
_entity.pdbx_description
1 polymer ?
#
loop_
_entity_poly.entity_id
_entity_poly.type
_entity_poly.pdbx_seq_one_letter_code
_entity_poly.pdbx_strand_id
1 'polypeptide(L)'
;MPVPIFLHYLPIWDAIIKYDPQVFIWLGDNIYGDNKRPFKLFGKERTIGPWKNAPRFVPNSRQEMELRFKKAKTNPGYSRLREKTKIIGTWDDHDYGLNDAGKEFSAKISNQELLLDFLEEPQDSPRRKQAGVYASYTFGPLGRQIKVILLDTRYHRDPLSSDGTILGNLQWTWLEKELNGPASAITIIGSSIQVISNLSATTGPLISSESWGRFPKERDRLFKLIADSKRDQVFFISGDVHFGEIARYDCATGYPLYDITSSGLTKSIEEAVPPPFHFIVRFVASLTPTTMRVMNQNCRFSSCTYGQPNFGAIEIDWDATPVTLKLEVKDINGLTVTGVKMSLLELQAGSINNVVTMKTGEYWRHCSPEVTLPWLVRYRLAIVFYSAVAILLLALIVFTYAAVLISRRCLGKCKFD
;
A
#
# COMPACT_ATOMS: atom_id res chain seq x y z
N MET A 1 37.69 -14.37 8.35
CA MET A 1 37.54 -13.02 8.92
C MET A 1 36.05 -12.78 9.14
N PRO A 2 35.60 -12.48 10.36
CA PRO A 2 34.19 -12.23 10.61
C PRO A 2 33.81 -10.87 10.02
N VAL A 3 32.75 -10.86 9.21
CA VAL A 3 32.12 -9.65 8.69
C VAL A 3 31.58 -8.86 9.88
N PRO A 4 31.84 -7.55 10.03
CA PRO A 4 31.35 -6.78 11.16
C PRO A 4 29.82 -6.79 11.16
N ILE A 5 29.23 -7.15 12.30
CA ILE A 5 27.80 -6.98 12.55
C ILE A 5 27.57 -5.47 12.73
N PHE A 6 27.42 -4.75 11.62
CA PHE A 6 26.73 -3.47 11.67
C PHE A 6 25.27 -3.79 12.00
N LEU A 7 24.88 -3.49 13.24
CA LEU A 7 23.49 -3.19 13.59
C LEU A 7 22.96 -2.30 12.46
N HIS A 8 22.10 -2.85 11.60
CA HIS A 8 21.55 -2.13 10.47
C HIS A 8 20.67 -1.01 11.02
N TYR A 9 21.30 0.14 11.20
CA TYR A 9 20.65 1.38 11.53
C TYR A 9 19.87 1.78 10.28
N LEU A 10 18.54 1.67 10.33
CA LEU A 10 17.71 2.12 9.22
C LEU A 10 17.67 3.65 9.27
N PRO A 11 18.27 4.38 8.30
CA PRO A 11 18.32 5.84 8.32
C PRO A 11 16.93 6.49 8.34
N ILE A 12 15.91 5.75 7.88
CA ILE A 12 14.52 6.21 7.85
C ILE A 12 13.97 6.58 9.23
N TRP A 13 14.38 5.89 10.31
CA TRP A 13 13.90 6.25 11.65
C TRP A 13 14.42 7.61 12.10
N ASP A 14 15.63 7.97 11.71
CA ASP A 14 16.17 9.30 12.00
C ASP A 14 15.45 10.38 11.22
N ALA A 15 15.12 10.12 9.96
CA ALA A 15 14.30 11.04 9.16
C ALA A 15 12.91 11.24 9.79
N ILE A 16 12.28 10.16 10.27
CA ILE A 16 10.99 10.23 10.97
C ILE A 16 11.13 11.00 12.30
N ILE A 17 12.15 10.72 13.11
CA ILE A 17 12.37 11.43 14.38
C ILE A 17 12.66 12.91 14.13
N LYS A 18 13.45 13.23 13.10
CA LYS A 18 13.78 14.62 12.72
C LYS A 18 12.55 15.37 12.21
N TYR A 19 11.58 14.67 11.63
CA TYR A 19 10.28 15.26 11.27
C TYR A 19 9.45 15.67 12.51
N ASP A 20 9.81 15.18 13.70
CA ASP A 20 9.18 15.51 14.99
C ASP A 20 7.66 15.27 15.03
N PRO A 21 7.18 14.05 14.71
CA PRO A 21 5.75 13.78 14.65
C PRO A 21 5.11 13.77 16.05
N GLN A 22 3.96 14.43 16.15
CA GLN A 22 3.09 14.35 17.34
C GLN A 22 2.44 12.95 17.48
N VAL A 23 2.10 12.34 16.34
CA VAL A 23 1.51 11.01 16.25
C VAL A 23 2.20 10.24 15.13
N PHE A 24 2.56 8.98 15.40
CA PHE A 24 3.01 8.03 14.40
C PHE A 24 1.95 6.93 14.24
N ILE A 25 1.59 6.64 12.99
CA ILE A 25 0.50 5.72 12.66
C ILE A 25 1.08 4.54 11.88
N TRP A 26 1.01 3.34 12.47
CA TRP A 26 1.23 2.12 11.70
C TRP A 26 -0.02 1.77 10.89
N LEU A 27 0.17 1.55 9.59
CA LEU A 27 -0.90 1.11 8.70
C LEU A 27 -0.86 -0.40 8.44
N GLY A 28 -0.02 -1.13 9.18
CA GLY A 28 0.20 -2.55 8.96
C GLY A 28 1.61 -2.85 8.48
N ASP A 29 1.90 -4.12 8.23
CA ASP A 29 3.25 -4.68 8.08
C ASP A 29 4.24 -4.15 9.13
N ASN A 30 3.77 -4.05 10.38
CA ASN A 30 4.57 -3.68 11.54
C ASN A 30 5.75 -4.66 11.68
N ILE A 31 5.48 -5.93 11.37
CA ILE A 31 6.43 -7.01 11.18
C ILE A 31 6.08 -7.80 9.92
N TYR A 32 7.09 -8.45 9.32
CA TYR A 32 6.84 -9.53 8.38
C TYR A 32 6.69 -10.82 9.17
N GLY A 33 5.48 -11.26 9.49
CA GLY A 33 5.21 -12.36 10.40
C GLY A 33 5.17 -13.75 9.77
N ASP A 34 5.10 -13.88 8.45
CA ASP A 34 5.11 -15.15 7.73
C ASP A 34 6.49 -15.46 7.10
N ASN A 35 6.64 -16.64 6.49
CA ASN A 35 7.87 -17.04 5.80
C ASN A 35 7.66 -17.19 4.30
N LYS A 36 8.55 -16.55 3.53
CA LYS A 36 8.52 -16.48 2.07
C LYS A 36 9.40 -17.57 1.44
N ARG A 37 8.83 -18.65 0.88
CA ARG A 37 9.56 -19.79 0.24
C ARG A 37 10.11 -19.50 -1.16
N PRO A 38 11.39 -19.73 -1.50
CA PRO A 38 12.00 -19.28 -2.76
C PRO A 38 11.21 -19.67 -4.03
N PHE A 39 11.38 -18.88 -5.09
CA PHE A 39 10.78 -19.15 -6.39
C PHE A 39 11.34 -20.44 -6.99
N LYS A 40 10.52 -21.48 -7.04
CA LYS A 40 10.87 -22.79 -7.60
C LYS A 40 9.85 -23.18 -8.66
N LEU A 41 10.32 -23.27 -9.90
CA LEU A 41 9.55 -23.76 -11.04
C LEU A 41 9.68 -25.28 -11.23
N PHE A 42 10.80 -25.85 -10.77
CA PHE A 42 11.13 -27.27 -10.89
C PHE A 42 11.41 -27.89 -9.51
N GLY A 43 11.33 -29.22 -9.43
CA GLY A 43 11.58 -29.99 -8.21
C GLY A 43 10.30 -30.43 -7.48
N LYS A 44 10.46 -31.03 -6.30
CA LYS A 44 9.35 -31.58 -5.49
C LYS A 44 8.39 -30.49 -4.98
N GLU A 45 8.94 -29.35 -4.57
CA GLU A 45 8.18 -28.17 -4.16
C GLU A 45 8.28 -27.07 -5.21
N ARG A 46 7.16 -26.78 -5.86
CA ARG A 46 7.00 -25.76 -6.89
C ARG A 46 6.11 -24.67 -6.34
N THR A 47 6.66 -23.46 -6.24
CA THR A 47 5.98 -22.29 -5.65
C THR A 47 5.39 -21.36 -6.71
N ILE A 48 5.74 -21.55 -7.99
CA ILE A 48 5.25 -20.80 -9.15
C ILE A 48 5.02 -21.70 -10.37
N GLY A 49 4.30 -21.17 -11.36
CA GLY A 49 4.02 -21.84 -12.63
C GLY A 49 2.75 -22.69 -12.62
N PRO A 50 2.38 -23.29 -13.77
CA PRO A 50 1.14 -24.06 -13.93
C PRO A 50 1.09 -25.33 -13.06
N TRP A 51 2.24 -25.81 -12.59
CA TRP A 51 2.37 -27.00 -11.75
C TRP A 51 2.69 -26.69 -10.28
N LYS A 52 2.35 -25.48 -9.81
CA LYS A 52 2.52 -25.06 -8.42
C LYS A 52 1.82 -26.06 -7.49
N ASN A 53 2.55 -26.56 -6.49
CA ASN A 53 2.05 -27.52 -5.50
C ASN A 53 2.43 -27.16 -4.05
N ALA A 54 3.14 -26.05 -3.85
CA ALA A 54 3.47 -25.53 -2.53
C ALA A 54 3.04 -24.05 -2.43
N PRO A 55 2.55 -23.60 -1.27
CA PRO A 55 2.24 -22.20 -1.06
C PRO A 55 3.53 -21.37 -1.07
N ARG A 56 3.42 -20.11 -1.52
CA ARG A 56 4.57 -19.18 -1.58
C ARG A 56 4.92 -18.63 -0.20
N PHE A 57 3.93 -18.55 0.68
CA PHE A 57 3.98 -18.01 2.03
C PHE A 57 3.45 -19.06 3.02
N VAL A 58 4.04 -19.12 4.20
CA VAL A 58 3.60 -20.03 5.27
C VAL A 58 3.58 -19.29 6.61
N PRO A 59 2.55 -19.50 7.44
CA PRO A 59 2.45 -18.82 8.72
C PRO A 59 3.55 -19.30 9.69
N ASN A 60 3.87 -18.46 10.67
CA ASN A 60 4.77 -18.81 11.76
C ASN A 60 4.02 -19.21 13.04
N SER A 61 4.74 -19.80 13.99
CA SER A 61 4.20 -20.07 15.32
C SER A 61 3.98 -18.76 16.09
N ARG A 62 3.11 -18.80 17.11
CA ARG A 62 2.88 -17.67 18.02
C ARG A 62 4.19 -17.16 18.64
N GLN A 63 5.10 -18.06 19.03
CA GLN A 63 6.38 -17.67 19.64
C GLN A 63 7.29 -16.91 18.67
N GLU A 64 7.31 -17.31 17.40
CA GLU A 64 8.10 -16.61 16.38
C GLU A 64 7.48 -15.25 16.04
N MET A 65 6.13 -15.15 15.99
CA MET A 65 5.44 -13.87 15.87
C MET A 65 5.80 -12.92 17.01
N GLU A 66 5.75 -13.41 18.26
CA GLU A 66 6.12 -12.65 19.46
C GLU A 66 7.58 -12.16 19.39
N LEU A 67 8.51 -13.03 18.96
CA LEU A 67 9.92 -12.66 18.77
C LEU A 67 10.09 -11.55 17.72
N ARG A 68 9.34 -11.62 16.61
CA ARG A 68 9.37 -10.60 15.55
C ARG A 68 8.82 -9.27 16.04
N PHE A 69 7.69 -9.26 16.75
CA PHE A 69 7.16 -8.04 17.37
C PHE A 69 8.14 -7.46 18.39
N LYS A 70 8.74 -8.30 19.24
CA LYS A 70 9.78 -7.86 20.19
C LYS A 70 10.98 -7.24 19.45
N LYS A 71 11.43 -7.84 18.35
CA LYS A 71 12.54 -7.31 17.54
C LYS A 71 12.19 -5.97 16.90
N ALA A 72 10.99 -5.81 16.34
CA ALA A 72 10.54 -4.53 15.80
C ALA A 72 10.44 -3.47 16.90
N LYS A 73 9.84 -3.81 18.04
CA LYS A 73 9.64 -2.94 19.19
C LYS A 73 10.95 -2.47 19.83
N THR A 74 11.98 -3.31 19.80
CA THR A 74 13.34 -3.03 20.32
C THR A 74 14.30 -2.48 19.27
N ASN A 75 13.82 -2.20 18.04
CA ASN A 75 14.63 -1.48 17.06
C ASN A 75 15.05 -0.13 17.68
N PRO A 76 16.35 0.23 17.70
CA PRO A 76 16.81 1.45 18.38
C PRO A 76 16.16 2.73 17.85
N GLY A 77 15.92 2.83 16.54
CA GLY A 77 15.27 3.99 15.93
C GLY A 77 13.80 4.10 16.35
N TYR A 78 13.05 3.00 16.22
CA TYR A 78 11.66 2.97 16.67
C TYR A 78 11.52 3.17 18.18
N SER A 79 12.43 2.63 18.99
CA SER A 79 12.44 2.83 20.45
C SER A 79 12.56 4.30 20.82
N ARG A 80 13.50 5.04 20.19
CA ARG A 80 13.63 6.50 20.39
C ARG A 80 12.39 7.27 19.97
N LEU A 81 11.76 6.90 18.85
CA LEU A 81 10.52 7.55 18.40
C LEU A 81 9.40 7.40 19.45
N ARG A 82 9.24 6.19 19.99
CA ARG A 82 8.22 5.85 20.98
C ARG A 82 8.32 6.62 22.30
N GLU A 83 9.50 7.09 22.67
CA GLU A 83 9.72 7.87 23.88
C GLU A 83 9.06 9.25 23.82
N LYS A 84 8.82 9.79 22.62
CA LYS A 84 8.36 11.18 22.42
C LYS A 84 7.08 11.30 21.61
N THR A 85 6.75 10.29 20.82
CA THR A 85 5.63 10.31 19.88
C THR A 85 4.53 9.36 20.31
N LYS A 86 3.27 9.80 20.21
CA LYS A 86 2.13 8.90 20.41
C LYS A 86 2.09 7.88 19.27
N ILE A 87 2.21 6.60 19.61
CA ILE A 87 2.01 5.52 18.63
C ILE A 87 0.55 5.08 18.64
N ILE A 88 -0.02 4.97 17.46
CA ILE A 88 -1.27 4.26 17.16
C ILE A 88 -1.05 3.40 15.92
N GLY A 89 -1.98 2.49 15.62
CA GLY A 89 -1.84 1.71 14.40
C GLY A 89 -2.85 0.60 14.23
N THR A 90 -2.81 -0.04 13.07
CA THR A 90 -3.53 -1.27 12.72
C THR A 90 -2.53 -2.31 12.16
N TRP A 91 -3.02 -3.48 11.74
CA TRP A 91 -2.22 -4.51 11.09
C TRP A 91 -2.42 -4.55 9.57
N ASP A 92 -1.52 -5.29 8.90
CA ASP A 92 -1.80 -5.86 7.58
C ASP A 92 -1.63 -7.39 7.59
N ASP A 93 -1.66 -8.02 6.43
CA ASP A 93 -1.59 -9.48 6.26
C ASP A 93 -0.35 -10.12 6.91
N HIS A 94 0.82 -9.47 6.89
CA HIS A 94 2.01 -10.05 7.49
C HIS A 94 2.01 -10.02 9.02
N ASP A 95 1.43 -9.00 9.66
CA ASP A 95 1.18 -8.98 11.11
C ASP A 95 0.04 -9.93 11.48
N TYR A 96 -0.97 -10.00 10.61
CA TYR A 96 -2.10 -10.90 10.73
C TYR A 96 -1.64 -12.35 10.67
N GLY A 97 -0.54 -12.64 9.96
CA GLY A 97 0.28 -13.84 10.09
C GLY A 97 0.41 -14.68 8.82
N LEU A 98 -0.19 -14.26 7.70
CA LEU A 98 -0.11 -14.94 6.41
C LEU A 98 -0.49 -13.99 5.28
N ASN A 99 0.37 -13.91 4.25
CA ASN A 99 0.14 -13.09 3.05
C ASN A 99 -1.26 -13.29 2.46
N ASP A 100 -1.95 -12.20 2.16
CA ASP A 100 -3.33 -12.13 1.63
C ASP A 100 -4.42 -12.81 2.46
N ALA A 101 -4.16 -13.21 3.70
CA ALA A 101 -5.14 -13.95 4.49
C ALA A 101 -6.26 -13.04 5.05
N GLY A 102 -7.48 -13.56 5.07
CA GLY A 102 -8.67 -12.90 5.56
C GLY A 102 -9.30 -13.64 6.74
N LYS A 103 -10.63 -13.61 6.82
CA LYS A 103 -11.38 -14.16 7.95
C LYS A 103 -11.17 -15.67 8.19
N GLU A 104 -10.73 -16.41 7.16
CA GLU A 104 -10.45 -17.84 7.21
C GLU A 104 -9.20 -18.21 8.02
N PHE A 105 -8.33 -17.24 8.30
CA PHE A 105 -7.08 -17.50 9.00
C PHE A 105 -7.31 -17.83 10.49
N SER A 106 -6.85 -19.01 10.91
CA SER A 106 -7.14 -19.54 12.25
C SER A 106 -6.37 -18.85 13.38
N ALA A 107 -5.16 -18.33 13.12
CA ALA A 107 -4.33 -17.69 14.14
C ALA A 107 -4.63 -16.20 14.35
N LYS A 108 -5.68 -15.66 13.73
CA LYS A 108 -6.05 -14.24 13.82
C LYS A 108 -6.30 -13.75 15.24
N ILE A 109 -6.88 -14.60 16.10
CA ILE A 109 -7.17 -14.26 17.50
C ILE A 109 -5.86 -14.11 18.29
N SER A 110 -4.96 -15.09 18.19
CA SER A 110 -3.66 -14.99 18.89
C SER A 110 -2.78 -13.87 18.35
N ASN A 111 -2.84 -13.60 17.04
CA ASN A 111 -2.04 -12.53 16.44
C ASN A 111 -2.62 -11.14 16.76
N GLN A 112 -3.94 -11.03 16.99
CA GLN A 112 -4.56 -9.80 17.50
C GLN A 112 -4.01 -9.45 18.87
N GLU A 113 -3.92 -10.43 19.78
CA GLU A 113 -3.32 -10.22 21.11
C GLU A 113 -1.89 -9.69 20.99
N LEU A 114 -1.05 -10.31 20.15
CA LEU A 114 0.33 -9.91 19.94
C LEU A 114 0.48 -8.51 19.35
N LEU A 115 -0.35 -8.14 18.37
CA LEU A 115 -0.34 -6.78 17.82
C LEU A 115 -0.72 -5.75 18.89
N LEU A 116 -1.76 -6.02 19.68
CA LEU A 116 -2.21 -5.09 20.72
C LEU A 116 -1.18 -4.93 21.83
N ASP A 117 -0.41 -5.98 22.15
CA ASP A 117 0.73 -5.90 23.07
C ASP A 117 1.92 -5.13 22.47
N PHE A 118 2.16 -5.30 21.16
CA PHE A 118 3.15 -4.51 20.43
C PHE A 118 2.84 -3.01 20.47
N LEU A 119 1.57 -2.65 20.23
CA LEU A 119 1.06 -1.27 20.26
C LEU A 119 0.88 -0.71 21.69
N GLU A 120 1.08 -1.54 22.72
CA GLU A 120 0.84 -1.17 24.13
C GLU A 120 -0.60 -0.70 24.39
N GLU A 121 -1.55 -1.34 23.72
CA GLU A 121 -2.96 -1.09 23.92
C GLU A 121 -3.34 -1.41 25.38
N PRO A 122 -4.05 -0.53 26.10
CA PRO A 122 -4.47 -0.77 27.47
C PRO A 122 -5.22 -2.09 27.65
N GLN A 123 -5.04 -2.77 28.78
CA GLN A 123 -5.64 -4.09 29.04
C GLN A 123 -7.18 -4.03 29.12
N ASP A 124 -7.74 -2.90 29.54
CA ASP A 124 -9.17 -2.65 29.64
C ASP A 124 -9.80 -2.11 28.34
N SER A 125 -8.99 -1.82 27.33
CA SER A 125 -9.43 -1.27 26.04
C SER A 125 -10.52 -2.12 25.38
N PRO A 126 -11.60 -1.52 24.84
CA PRO A 126 -12.60 -2.23 24.04
C PRO A 126 -11.99 -3.00 22.87
N ARG A 127 -10.85 -2.53 22.34
CA ARG A 127 -10.13 -3.15 21.23
C ARG A 127 -9.64 -4.56 21.53
N ARG A 128 -9.41 -4.89 22.81
CA ARG A 128 -9.05 -6.25 23.28
C ARG A 128 -10.26 -7.18 23.42
N LYS A 129 -11.49 -6.66 23.34
CA LYS A 129 -12.74 -7.39 23.55
C LYS A 129 -13.57 -7.54 22.28
N GLN A 130 -13.17 -6.88 21.19
CA GLN A 130 -13.85 -6.93 19.90
C GLN A 130 -13.14 -7.85 18.92
N ALA A 131 -13.85 -8.23 17.86
CA ALA A 131 -13.31 -8.99 16.73
C ALA A 131 -12.65 -8.03 15.73
N GLY A 132 -11.31 -8.01 15.68
CA GLY A 132 -10.52 -7.11 14.85
C GLY A 132 -9.92 -5.94 15.61
N VAL A 133 -8.93 -5.28 15.01
CA VAL A 133 -8.09 -4.26 15.66
C VAL A 133 -8.44 -2.84 15.24
N TYR A 134 -9.62 -2.60 14.69
CA TYR A 134 -10.03 -1.24 14.33
C TYR A 134 -10.22 -0.35 15.58
N ALA A 135 -9.92 0.94 15.45
CA ALA A 135 -9.98 1.90 16.54
C ALA A 135 -10.12 3.33 16.02
N SER A 136 -10.54 4.26 16.88
CA SER A 136 -10.53 5.68 16.57
C SER A 136 -9.90 6.49 17.69
N TYR A 137 -9.31 7.63 17.33
CA TYR A 137 -8.64 8.55 18.22
C TYR A 137 -9.00 9.99 17.82
N THR A 138 -9.13 10.88 18.81
CA THR A 138 -9.33 12.31 18.57
C THR A 138 -8.21 13.07 19.26
N PHE A 139 -7.51 13.92 18.50
CA PHE A 139 -6.39 14.72 18.98
C PHE A 139 -6.68 16.21 18.82
N GLY A 140 -5.99 17.04 19.62
CA GLY A 140 -6.06 18.50 19.54
C GLY A 140 -7.21 19.13 20.33
N PRO A 141 -7.19 20.47 20.48
CA PRO A 141 -8.20 21.21 21.22
C PRO A 141 -9.51 21.33 20.41
N LEU A 142 -10.59 21.68 21.08
CA LEU A 142 -11.87 22.03 20.44
C LEU A 142 -11.67 23.05 19.31
N GLY A 143 -12.32 22.82 18.16
CA GLY A 143 -12.18 23.64 16.95
C GLY A 143 -10.98 23.31 16.06
N ARG A 144 -9.97 22.60 16.56
CA ARG A 144 -8.83 22.07 15.77
C ARG A 144 -8.66 20.55 15.94
N GLN A 145 -9.76 19.87 16.26
CA GLN A 145 -9.73 18.44 16.52
C GLN A 145 -9.46 17.65 15.24
N ILE A 146 -8.56 16.67 15.32
CA ILE A 146 -8.28 15.73 14.25
C ILE A 146 -8.76 14.36 14.71
N LYS A 147 -9.68 13.77 13.95
CA LYS A 147 -10.12 12.40 14.18
C LYS A 147 -9.33 11.46 13.29
N VAL A 148 -8.73 10.44 13.88
CA VAL A 148 -8.07 9.35 13.16
C VAL A 148 -8.92 8.09 13.35
N ILE A 149 -9.38 7.50 12.26
CA ILE A 149 -10.14 6.25 12.24
C ILE A 149 -9.24 5.20 11.58
N LEU A 150 -8.84 4.17 12.32
CA LEU A 150 -8.03 3.06 11.81
C LEU A 150 -8.93 1.87 11.52
N LEU A 151 -8.97 1.48 10.26
CA LEU A 151 -9.68 0.30 9.80
C LEU A 151 -8.85 -0.96 10.01
N ASP A 152 -9.55 -2.08 10.00
CA ASP A 152 -9.02 -3.44 9.97
C ASP A 152 -9.60 -4.08 8.72
N THR A 153 -8.75 -4.33 7.74
CA THR A 153 -9.16 -4.88 6.44
C THR A 153 -8.81 -6.37 6.31
N ARG A 154 -8.63 -7.06 7.44
CA ARG A 154 -8.21 -8.48 7.51
C ARG A 154 -9.21 -9.35 8.27
N TYR A 155 -9.57 -8.98 9.51
CA TYR A 155 -10.25 -9.90 10.44
C TYR A 155 -11.56 -10.49 9.92
N HIS A 156 -12.35 -9.66 9.23
CA HIS A 156 -13.66 -9.99 8.68
C HIS A 156 -13.65 -10.14 7.16
N ARG A 157 -12.51 -9.90 6.51
CA ARG A 157 -12.42 -9.83 5.05
C ARG A 157 -12.67 -11.18 4.41
N ASP A 158 -13.53 -11.20 3.41
CA ASP A 158 -13.78 -12.35 2.55
C ASP A 158 -12.61 -12.62 1.57
N PRO A 159 -12.53 -13.81 0.96
CA PRO A 159 -11.48 -14.12 0.00
C PRO A 159 -11.41 -13.10 -1.15
N LEU A 160 -10.21 -12.77 -1.62
CA LEU A 160 -9.95 -11.75 -2.67
C LEU A 160 -10.66 -11.99 -4.01
N SER A 161 -11.06 -13.23 -4.28
CA SER A 161 -11.77 -13.63 -5.50
C SER A 161 -13.30 -13.64 -5.33
N SER A 162 -13.81 -13.10 -4.22
CA SER A 162 -15.25 -13.03 -3.92
C SER A 162 -15.78 -11.60 -4.07
N ASP A 163 -17.10 -11.45 -4.10
CA ASP A 163 -17.79 -10.17 -4.00
C ASP A 163 -18.27 -9.86 -2.57
N GLY A 164 -17.57 -10.43 -1.58
CA GLY A 164 -17.88 -10.36 -0.16
C GLY A 164 -17.49 -9.05 0.51
N THR A 165 -17.34 -9.09 1.84
CA THR A 165 -17.06 -7.92 2.68
C THR A 165 -15.58 -7.75 2.98
N ILE A 166 -15.14 -6.51 3.22
CA ILE A 166 -13.82 -6.21 3.81
C ILE A 166 -13.96 -6.07 5.32
N LEU A 167 -14.86 -5.20 5.79
CA LEU A 167 -14.95 -4.82 7.20
C LEU A 167 -15.87 -5.74 8.01
N GLY A 168 -16.82 -6.40 7.38
CA GLY A 168 -17.90 -7.12 8.07
C GLY A 168 -18.88 -6.19 8.77
N ASN A 169 -20.05 -6.73 9.11
CA ASN A 169 -21.18 -5.92 9.60
C ASN A 169 -20.86 -5.14 10.89
N LEU A 170 -20.15 -5.76 11.83
CA LEU A 170 -19.84 -5.13 13.12
C LEU A 170 -18.99 -3.87 12.96
N GLN A 171 -17.94 -3.95 12.15
CA GLN A 171 -17.06 -2.81 11.90
C GLN A 171 -17.72 -1.77 10.99
N TRP A 172 -18.55 -2.19 10.02
CA TRP A 172 -19.35 -1.24 9.24
C TRP A 172 -20.28 -0.40 10.11
N THR A 173 -21.03 -1.03 11.01
CA THR A 173 -21.90 -0.33 11.97
C THR A 173 -21.09 0.56 12.91
N TRP A 174 -19.90 0.12 13.33
CA TRP A 174 -18.99 0.96 14.11
C TRP A 174 -18.51 2.18 13.31
N LEU A 175 -18.05 2.00 12.07
CA LEU A 175 -17.55 3.08 11.22
C LEU A 175 -18.64 4.13 10.93
N GLU A 176 -19.87 3.69 10.70
CA GLU A 176 -21.01 4.57 10.54
C GLU A 176 -21.24 5.44 11.78
N LYS A 177 -21.14 4.87 12.98
CA LYS A 177 -21.22 5.64 14.24
C LYS A 177 -20.06 6.62 14.38
N GLU A 178 -18.84 6.22 13.99
CA GLU A 178 -17.67 7.10 14.06
C GLU A 178 -17.80 8.32 13.13
N LEU A 179 -18.35 8.13 11.93
CA LEU A 179 -18.57 9.19 10.95
C LEU A 179 -19.79 10.08 11.28
N ASN A 180 -20.81 9.53 11.94
CA ASN A 180 -21.96 10.29 12.43
C ASN A 180 -21.77 10.87 13.84
N GLY A 181 -20.62 10.62 14.48
CA GLY A 181 -20.30 11.12 15.81
C GLY A 181 -19.98 12.63 15.84
N PRO A 182 -19.38 13.12 16.94
CA PRO A 182 -18.98 14.52 17.06
C PRO A 182 -18.09 14.99 15.90
N ALA A 183 -18.30 16.22 15.45
CA ALA A 183 -17.53 16.82 14.37
C ALA A 183 -16.06 17.06 14.77
N SER A 184 -15.15 16.84 13.84
CA SER A 184 -13.74 17.20 13.92
C SER A 184 -13.38 18.08 12.74
N ALA A 185 -12.35 18.90 12.87
CA ALA A 185 -11.89 19.78 11.80
C ALA A 185 -11.27 18.99 10.64
N ILE A 186 -10.66 17.83 10.94
CA ILE A 186 -10.11 16.89 9.95
C ILE A 186 -10.50 15.47 10.37
N THR A 187 -10.78 14.60 9.40
CA THR A 187 -10.91 13.15 9.63
C THR A 187 -9.97 12.39 8.71
N ILE A 188 -9.07 11.62 9.31
CA ILE A 188 -8.12 10.76 8.60
C ILE A 188 -8.60 9.32 8.75
N ILE A 189 -8.83 8.62 7.65
CA ILE A 189 -9.18 7.20 7.66
C ILE A 189 -7.95 6.40 7.22
N GLY A 190 -7.35 5.67 8.15
CA GLY A 190 -6.26 4.73 7.86
C GLY A 190 -6.78 3.37 7.45
N SER A 191 -6.29 2.85 6.32
CA SER A 191 -6.57 1.50 5.80
C SER A 191 -5.24 0.80 5.56
N SER A 192 -5.12 -0.51 5.79
CA SER A 192 -3.85 -1.18 5.52
C SER A 192 -3.59 -1.31 4.02
N ILE A 193 -4.64 -1.65 3.27
CA ILE A 193 -4.64 -1.70 1.80
C ILE A 193 -5.12 -0.38 1.18
N GLN A 194 -4.70 -0.10 -0.06
CA GLN A 194 -5.12 1.12 -0.79
C GLN A 194 -6.63 1.18 -1.00
N VAL A 195 -7.22 2.37 -0.76
CA VAL A 195 -8.65 2.63 -0.89
C VAL A 195 -9.01 3.11 -2.30
N ILE A 196 -8.31 4.13 -2.77
CA ILE A 196 -8.62 4.77 -4.06
C ILE A 196 -7.99 4.00 -5.21
N SER A 197 -6.69 3.71 -5.11
CA SER A 197 -5.92 3.10 -6.20
C SER A 197 -6.56 1.81 -6.70
N ASN A 198 -6.63 1.63 -8.01
CA ASN A 198 -7.09 0.41 -8.66
C ASN A 198 -6.01 -0.15 -9.60
N LEU A 199 -4.74 0.03 -9.23
CA LEU A 199 -3.56 -0.33 -10.01
C LEU A 199 -3.58 -1.79 -10.49
N SER A 200 -4.09 -2.68 -9.64
CA SER A 200 -4.33 -4.10 -9.97
C SER A 200 -5.09 -4.32 -11.28
N ALA A 201 -5.96 -3.38 -11.68
CA ALA A 201 -6.74 -3.47 -12.92
C ALA A 201 -5.89 -3.33 -14.19
N THR A 202 -4.72 -2.67 -14.10
CA THR A 202 -3.81 -2.41 -15.23
C THR A 202 -2.50 -3.18 -15.17
N THR A 203 -2.16 -3.70 -13.99
CA THR A 203 -1.00 -4.58 -13.82
C THR A 203 -1.35 -6.06 -13.96
N GLY A 204 -2.63 -6.43 -13.86
CA GLY A 204 -3.11 -7.78 -14.09
C GLY A 204 -2.92 -8.23 -15.56
N PRO A 205 -2.64 -9.53 -15.82
CA PRO A 205 -2.49 -10.62 -14.86
C PRO A 205 -1.06 -10.75 -14.28
N LEU A 206 -0.15 -9.81 -14.58
CA LEU A 206 1.27 -9.93 -14.23
C LEU A 206 1.54 -9.66 -12.75
N ILE A 207 0.93 -8.61 -12.21
CA ILE A 207 1.07 -8.19 -10.82
C ILE A 207 -0.32 -7.94 -10.26
N SER A 208 -0.58 -8.51 -9.09
CA SER A 208 -1.83 -8.40 -8.36
C SER A 208 -1.51 -7.94 -6.94
N SER A 209 -2.20 -6.90 -6.49
CA SER A 209 -2.10 -6.38 -5.12
C SER A 209 -3.50 -6.27 -4.51
N GLU A 210 -3.56 -6.38 -3.18
CA GLU A 210 -4.79 -6.17 -2.44
C GLU A 210 -5.16 -4.68 -2.45
N SER A 211 -6.46 -4.40 -2.50
CA SER A 211 -7.00 -3.05 -2.46
C SER A 211 -8.51 -3.11 -2.33
N TRP A 212 -9.12 -2.01 -1.91
CA TRP A 212 -10.57 -1.84 -1.98
C TRP A 212 -11.11 -1.94 -3.42
N GLY A 213 -10.26 -1.66 -4.43
CA GLY A 213 -10.60 -1.85 -5.84
C GLY A 213 -10.97 -3.30 -6.22
N ARG A 214 -10.57 -4.30 -5.41
CA ARG A 214 -10.97 -5.71 -5.56
C ARG A 214 -12.38 -5.99 -5.03
N PHE A 215 -12.91 -5.13 -4.16
CA PHE A 215 -14.25 -5.22 -3.58
C PHE A 215 -15.07 -3.97 -3.91
N PRO A 216 -15.46 -3.79 -5.20
CA PRO A 216 -16.06 -2.53 -5.65
C PRO A 216 -17.33 -2.16 -4.87
N LYS A 217 -18.17 -3.13 -4.49
CA LYS A 217 -19.37 -2.90 -3.66
C LYS A 217 -19.04 -2.31 -2.29
N GLU A 218 -18.00 -2.82 -1.63
CA GLU A 218 -17.57 -2.35 -0.31
C GLU A 218 -16.92 -0.96 -0.41
N ARG A 219 -16.17 -0.70 -1.49
CA ARG A 219 -15.60 0.62 -1.76
C ARG A 219 -16.67 1.67 -2.04
N ASP A 220 -17.65 1.34 -2.87
CA ASP A 220 -18.77 2.24 -3.16
C ASP A 220 -19.60 2.50 -1.90
N ARG A 221 -19.76 1.49 -1.03
CA ARG A 221 -20.38 1.65 0.29
C ARG A 221 -19.59 2.61 1.18
N LEU A 222 -18.26 2.53 1.19
CA LEU A 222 -17.41 3.46 1.97
C LEU A 222 -17.59 4.90 1.49
N PHE A 223 -17.49 5.12 0.18
CA PHE A 223 -17.65 6.44 -0.43
C PHE A 223 -19.04 7.01 -0.16
N LYS A 224 -20.08 6.19 -0.32
CA LYS A 224 -21.45 6.58 -0.01
C LYS A 224 -21.61 6.93 1.47
N LEU A 225 -21.07 6.14 2.39
CA LEU A 225 -21.14 6.43 3.82
C LEU A 225 -20.49 7.78 4.17
N ILE A 226 -19.32 8.08 3.59
CA ILE A 226 -18.65 9.38 3.79
C ILE A 226 -19.55 10.51 3.26
N ALA A 227 -20.06 10.39 2.02
CA ALA A 227 -20.93 11.39 1.42
C ALA A 227 -22.22 11.61 2.24
N ASP A 228 -22.88 10.53 2.66
CA ASP A 228 -24.14 10.57 3.41
C ASP A 228 -23.96 11.12 4.83
N SER A 229 -22.80 10.89 5.47
CA SER A 229 -22.48 11.43 6.79
C SER A 229 -22.31 12.96 6.80
N LYS A 230 -22.18 13.59 5.61
CA LYS A 230 -21.89 15.03 5.43
C LYS A 230 -20.65 15.49 6.20
N ARG A 231 -19.74 14.57 6.49
CA ARG A 231 -18.47 14.87 7.13
C ARG A 231 -17.48 15.33 6.05
N ASP A 232 -17.12 16.60 6.14
CA ASP A 232 -16.09 17.18 5.28
C ASP A 232 -14.68 16.90 5.85
N GLN A 233 -13.65 17.31 5.10
CA GLN A 233 -12.24 17.15 5.45
C GLN A 233 -11.81 15.69 5.71
N VAL A 234 -12.39 14.74 4.97
CA VAL A 234 -12.02 13.33 5.03
C VAL A 234 -10.97 13.01 3.97
N PHE A 235 -9.89 12.33 4.36
CA PHE A 235 -8.95 11.72 3.41
C PHE A 235 -8.39 10.42 3.98
N PHE A 236 -7.78 9.61 3.10
CA PHE A 236 -7.24 8.30 3.43
C PHE A 236 -5.72 8.30 3.55
N ILE A 237 -5.21 7.37 4.35
CA ILE A 237 -3.82 6.95 4.34
C ILE A 237 -3.76 5.42 4.19
N SER A 238 -2.80 4.91 3.42
CA SER A 238 -2.71 3.48 3.12
C SER A 238 -1.29 2.91 2.98
N GLY A 239 -1.19 1.57 2.94
CA GLY A 239 0.04 0.79 2.91
C GLY A 239 0.01 -0.36 1.88
N ASP A 240 0.45 -1.57 2.27
CA ASP A 240 0.47 -2.86 1.54
C ASP A 240 1.42 -2.96 0.33
N VAL A 241 1.42 -1.96 -0.55
CA VAL A 241 1.93 -2.14 -1.92
C VAL A 241 3.44 -1.99 -2.13
N HIS A 242 4.21 -1.76 -1.06
CA HIS A 242 5.66 -1.57 -1.03
C HIS A 242 6.22 -0.42 -1.90
N PHE A 243 5.37 0.52 -2.31
CA PHE A 243 5.79 1.81 -2.87
C PHE A 243 4.98 2.95 -2.28
N GLY A 244 5.45 4.18 -2.49
CA GLY A 244 4.72 5.40 -2.17
C GLY A 244 4.04 6.02 -3.39
N GLU A 245 2.81 6.48 -3.22
CA GLU A 245 2.07 7.28 -4.21
C GLU A 245 1.00 8.15 -3.53
N ILE A 246 0.43 9.10 -4.28
CA ILE A 246 -0.76 9.83 -3.88
C ILE A 246 -1.83 9.61 -4.96
N ALA A 247 -2.97 9.09 -4.54
CA ALA A 247 -4.15 8.92 -5.38
C ALA A 247 -5.22 9.97 -5.00
N ARG A 248 -6.05 10.32 -5.97
CA ARG A 248 -7.16 11.26 -5.85
C ARG A 248 -8.37 10.72 -6.59
N TYR A 249 -9.56 10.90 -6.01
CA TYR A 249 -10.83 10.55 -6.63
C TYR A 249 -11.86 11.66 -6.40
N ASP A 250 -12.31 12.27 -7.50
CA ASP A 250 -13.16 13.47 -7.48
C ASP A 250 -14.66 13.13 -7.50
N CYS A 251 -15.04 11.87 -7.73
CA CYS A 251 -16.42 11.49 -8.02
C CYS A 251 -17.11 10.66 -6.92
N ALA A 252 -16.50 10.55 -5.74
CA ALA A 252 -17.10 9.85 -4.60
C ALA A 252 -17.98 10.76 -3.72
N THR A 253 -17.59 12.03 -3.55
CA THR A 253 -18.22 12.97 -2.61
C THR A 253 -18.33 14.37 -3.22
N GLY A 254 -18.77 15.35 -2.43
CA GLY A 254 -18.81 16.76 -2.85
C GLY A 254 -17.44 17.46 -2.93
N TYR A 255 -16.36 16.74 -2.61
CA TYR A 255 -14.97 17.21 -2.65
C TYR A 255 -14.00 16.06 -3.05
N PRO A 256 -12.77 16.36 -3.47
CA PRO A 256 -11.77 15.33 -3.80
C PRO A 256 -11.38 14.49 -2.59
N LEU A 257 -11.49 13.17 -2.70
CA LEU A 257 -10.88 12.25 -1.75
C LEU A 257 -9.43 11.99 -2.15
N TYR A 258 -8.51 12.13 -1.20
CA TYR A 258 -7.11 11.75 -1.38
C TYR A 258 -6.82 10.45 -0.64
N ASP A 259 -5.88 9.67 -1.17
CA ASP A 259 -5.33 8.46 -0.55
C ASP A 259 -3.81 8.50 -0.67
N ILE A 260 -3.16 8.62 0.48
CA ILE A 260 -1.72 8.82 0.60
C ILE A 260 -1.13 7.49 1.01
N THR A 261 -0.53 6.82 0.03
CA THR A 261 0.07 5.51 0.25
C THR A 261 1.55 5.69 0.57
N SER A 262 1.96 5.20 1.73
CA SER A 262 3.38 5.05 2.07
C SER A 262 3.63 3.63 2.53
N SER A 263 4.18 2.82 1.63
CA SER A 263 4.51 1.43 1.88
C SER A 263 5.94 1.19 1.45
N GLY A 264 6.85 0.91 2.39
CA GLY A 264 8.28 0.99 2.10
C GLY A 264 9.20 1.01 3.32
N LEU A 265 8.65 1.16 4.53
CA LEU A 265 9.44 1.37 5.74
C LEU A 265 10.43 0.23 6.02
N THR A 266 9.99 -1.01 5.81
CA THR A 266 10.71 -2.25 6.12
C THR A 266 10.99 -3.11 4.90
N LYS A 267 10.13 -3.05 3.87
CA LYS A 267 10.32 -3.65 2.55
C LYS A 267 9.82 -2.67 1.49
N SER A 268 10.61 -2.51 0.44
CA SER A 268 10.24 -1.69 -0.71
C SER A 268 10.25 -2.52 -2.00
N ILE A 269 9.45 -2.13 -2.99
CA ILE A 269 9.25 -2.91 -4.21
C ILE A 269 10.52 -2.95 -5.08
N GLU A 270 11.37 -1.93 -5.03
CA GLU A 270 12.65 -1.94 -5.76
C GLU A 270 13.60 -3.02 -5.21
N GLU A 271 13.55 -3.34 -3.92
CA GLU A 271 14.35 -4.41 -3.30
C GLU A 271 13.95 -5.82 -3.77
N ALA A 272 12.85 -5.95 -4.52
CA ALA A 272 12.47 -7.22 -5.14
C ALA A 272 13.44 -7.65 -6.26
N VAL A 273 14.23 -6.72 -6.79
CA VAL A 273 15.26 -6.99 -7.81
C VAL A 273 16.63 -6.45 -7.34
N PRO A 274 17.75 -7.00 -7.83
CA PRO A 274 19.08 -6.49 -7.47
C PRO A 274 19.27 -5.01 -7.87
N PRO A 275 20.14 -4.24 -7.17
CA PRO A 275 20.34 -2.81 -7.40
C PRO A 275 20.55 -2.37 -8.86
N PRO A 276 21.35 -3.09 -9.68
CA PRO A 276 21.51 -2.73 -11.10
C PRO A 276 20.21 -2.77 -11.92
N PHE A 277 19.17 -3.44 -11.42
CA PHE A 277 17.89 -3.66 -12.10
C PHE A 277 16.73 -2.84 -11.51
N HIS A 278 16.97 -2.00 -10.50
CA HIS A 278 15.92 -1.14 -9.94
C HIS A 278 15.23 -0.26 -11.00
N PHE A 279 15.96 0.16 -12.04
CA PHE A 279 15.40 0.93 -13.16
C PHE A 279 14.27 0.19 -13.89
N ILE A 280 14.26 -1.15 -13.88
CA ILE A 280 13.19 -1.95 -14.50
C ILE A 280 11.88 -1.72 -13.77
N VAL A 281 11.90 -1.65 -12.43
CA VAL A 281 10.70 -1.39 -11.62
C VAL A 281 10.14 -0.01 -11.95
N ARG A 282 11.00 1.00 -12.05
CA ARG A 282 10.62 2.37 -12.44
C ARG A 282 10.07 2.44 -13.85
N PHE A 283 10.71 1.72 -14.78
CA PHE A 283 10.26 1.64 -16.17
C PHE A 283 8.87 0.99 -16.26
N VAL A 284 8.65 -0.14 -15.58
CA VAL A 284 7.33 -0.79 -15.48
C VAL A 284 6.31 0.18 -14.91
N ALA A 285 6.63 0.88 -13.81
CA ALA A 285 5.73 1.86 -13.22
C ALA A 285 5.37 3.00 -14.18
N SER A 286 6.29 3.44 -15.03
CA SER A 286 6.02 4.46 -16.06
C SER A 286 5.13 3.97 -17.20
N LEU A 287 5.09 2.66 -17.45
CA LEU A 287 4.25 2.04 -18.47
C LEU A 287 2.84 1.72 -17.95
N THR A 288 2.68 1.63 -16.63
CA THR A 288 1.40 1.27 -16.01
C THR A 288 0.43 2.45 -16.07
N PRO A 289 -0.70 2.32 -16.81
CA PRO A 289 -1.72 3.35 -16.83
C PRO A 289 -2.32 3.55 -15.44
N THR A 290 -2.42 4.81 -15.01
CA THR A 290 -3.08 5.20 -13.76
C THR A 290 -3.90 6.45 -13.98
N THR A 291 -5.19 6.36 -13.71
CA THR A 291 -6.15 7.45 -13.89
C THR A 291 -6.41 8.23 -12.61
N MET A 292 -6.16 7.60 -11.45
CA MET A 292 -6.40 8.22 -10.14
C MET A 292 -5.13 8.77 -9.47
N ARG A 293 -3.94 8.47 -10.01
CA ARG A 293 -2.70 8.99 -9.43
C ARG A 293 -2.58 10.49 -9.64
N VAL A 294 -2.19 11.22 -8.59
CA VAL A 294 -1.85 12.63 -8.67
C VAL A 294 -0.50 12.77 -9.34
N MET A 295 -0.50 13.32 -10.55
CA MET A 295 0.71 13.60 -11.32
C MET A 295 1.15 15.04 -11.07
N ASN A 296 2.41 15.24 -10.69
CA ASN A 296 2.98 16.55 -10.42
C ASN A 296 4.41 16.62 -10.99
N GLN A 297 4.82 17.81 -11.46
CA GLN A 297 6.20 18.10 -11.86
C GLN A 297 7.20 17.91 -10.72
N ASN A 298 6.75 18.04 -9.46
CA ASN A 298 7.59 17.84 -8.27
C ASN A 298 7.80 16.36 -7.91
N CYS A 299 7.21 15.41 -8.65
CA CYS A 299 7.48 14.00 -8.45
C CYS A 299 8.93 13.67 -8.82
N ARG A 300 9.64 12.95 -7.94
CA ARG A 300 11.02 12.53 -8.17
C ARG A 300 11.18 11.66 -9.44
N PHE A 301 10.15 10.89 -9.76
CA PHE A 301 10.09 10.08 -10.98
C PHE A 301 8.83 10.43 -11.78
N SER A 302 8.91 10.30 -13.10
CA SER A 302 7.82 10.64 -14.02
C SER A 302 6.54 9.84 -13.81
N SER A 303 6.61 8.67 -13.17
CA SER A 303 5.45 7.86 -12.80
C SER A 303 4.70 8.35 -11.56
N CYS A 304 5.29 9.31 -10.80
CA CYS A 304 4.82 9.72 -9.48
C CYS A 304 4.66 8.58 -8.46
N THR A 305 5.35 7.46 -8.71
CA THR A 305 5.51 6.36 -7.75
C THR A 305 6.94 6.34 -7.23
N TYR A 306 7.10 5.95 -5.98
CA TYR A 306 8.41 5.85 -5.35
C TYR A 306 8.60 4.46 -4.74
N GLY A 307 9.38 3.62 -5.42
CA GLY A 307 9.54 2.20 -5.06
C GLY A 307 10.67 1.89 -4.09
N GLN A 308 11.34 2.90 -3.53
CA GLN A 308 12.39 2.76 -2.52
C GLN A 308 11.83 2.94 -1.10
N PRO A 309 12.61 2.66 -0.04
CA PRO A 309 12.13 2.84 1.32
C PRO A 309 11.67 4.28 1.60
N ASN A 310 10.48 4.39 2.19
CA ASN A 310 9.76 5.64 2.32
C ASN A 310 8.81 5.64 3.53
N PHE A 311 8.36 6.83 3.91
CA PHE A 311 7.33 7.06 4.92
C PHE A 311 6.41 8.22 4.52
N GLY A 312 5.17 8.19 5.00
CA GLY A 312 4.20 9.26 4.80
C GLY A 312 4.37 10.36 5.85
N ALA A 313 4.12 11.61 5.44
CA ALA A 313 4.16 12.78 6.31
C ALA A 313 2.93 13.65 6.06
N ILE A 314 2.26 14.02 7.16
CA ILE A 314 1.10 14.90 7.18
C ILE A 314 1.46 16.08 8.06
N GLU A 315 1.39 17.28 7.51
CA GLU A 315 1.60 18.54 8.21
C GLU A 315 0.34 19.40 8.05
N ILE A 316 -0.15 19.92 9.17
CA ILE A 316 -1.33 20.80 9.20
C ILE A 316 -0.87 22.12 9.81
N ASP A 317 -0.85 23.16 8.99
CA ASP A 317 -0.54 24.52 9.41
C ASP A 317 -1.84 25.23 9.78
N TRP A 318 -2.14 25.25 11.08
CA TRP A 318 -3.32 25.90 11.66
C TRP A 318 -3.23 27.43 11.71
N ASP A 319 -2.02 27.99 11.53
CA ASP A 319 -1.78 29.43 11.62
C ASP A 319 -1.82 30.09 10.23
N ALA A 320 -1.71 29.29 9.16
CA ALA A 320 -2.01 29.74 7.80
C ALA A 320 -3.50 30.13 7.62
N THR A 321 -3.73 31.13 6.76
CA THR A 321 -5.08 31.59 6.39
C THR A 321 -5.26 31.53 4.87
N PRO A 322 -6.06 30.59 4.31
CA PRO A 322 -6.74 29.49 5.02
C PRO A 322 -5.77 28.44 5.57
N VAL A 323 -6.25 27.62 6.53
CA VAL A 323 -5.48 26.48 7.10
C VAL A 323 -4.96 25.61 5.95
N THR A 324 -3.68 25.26 5.99
CA THR A 324 -3.08 24.47 4.91
C THR A 324 -2.74 23.06 5.37
N LEU A 325 -2.94 22.11 4.45
CA LEU A 325 -2.62 20.71 4.61
C LEU A 325 -1.52 20.35 3.62
N LYS A 326 -0.46 19.73 4.11
CA LYS A 326 0.65 19.23 3.29
C LYS A 326 0.77 17.73 3.51
N LEU A 327 0.64 17.00 2.42
CA LEU A 327 0.63 15.54 2.39
C LEU A 327 1.76 15.07 1.50
N GLU A 328 2.70 14.31 2.06
CA GLU A 328 3.94 13.96 1.38
C GLU A 328 4.28 12.49 1.59
N VAL A 329 4.95 11.93 0.60
CA VAL A 329 5.80 10.75 0.78
C VAL A 329 7.25 11.24 0.83
N LYS A 330 8.02 10.74 1.80
CA LYS A 330 9.42 11.10 2.03
C LYS A 330 10.33 9.88 1.92
N ASP A 331 11.54 10.09 1.46
CA ASP A 331 12.58 9.05 1.42
C ASP A 331 13.27 8.86 2.78
N ILE A 332 14.25 7.95 2.82
CA ILE A 332 15.06 7.65 4.01
C ILE A 332 15.84 8.84 4.59
N ASN A 333 15.99 9.93 3.84
CA ASN A 333 16.68 11.16 4.28
C ASN A 333 15.68 12.26 4.68
N GLY A 334 14.38 11.99 4.61
CA GLY A 334 13.32 12.96 4.90
C GLY A 334 13.02 13.92 3.75
N LEU A 335 13.59 13.69 2.56
CA LEU A 335 13.31 14.50 1.38
C LEU A 335 12.00 14.05 0.73
N THR A 336 11.16 15.02 0.38
CA THR A 336 9.91 14.76 -0.33
C THR A 336 10.18 14.13 -1.70
N VAL A 337 9.44 13.06 -2.02
CA VAL A 337 9.53 12.34 -3.29
C VAL A 337 8.29 12.58 -4.16
N THR A 338 7.14 12.78 -3.51
CA THR A 338 5.89 13.26 -4.09
C THR A 338 5.07 13.90 -2.97
N GLY A 339 4.22 14.85 -3.31
CA GLY A 339 3.42 15.55 -2.33
C GLY A 339 2.37 16.48 -2.94
N VAL A 340 1.36 16.77 -2.14
CA VAL A 340 0.35 17.79 -2.42
C VAL A 340 0.29 18.77 -1.26
N LYS A 341 0.13 20.05 -1.58
CA LYS A 341 -0.16 21.11 -0.61
C LYS A 341 -1.47 21.75 -1.04
N MET A 342 -2.43 21.82 -0.13
CA MET A 342 -3.77 22.31 -0.41
C MET A 342 -4.32 23.11 0.78
N SER A 343 -5.33 23.95 0.52
CA SER A 343 -6.15 24.54 1.57
C SER A 343 -7.11 23.50 2.14
N LEU A 344 -7.38 23.57 3.44
CA LEU A 344 -8.39 22.72 4.07
C LEU A 344 -9.79 22.91 3.46
N LEU A 345 -10.06 24.10 2.91
CA LEU A 345 -11.31 24.42 2.22
C LEU A 345 -11.49 23.62 0.92
N GLU A 346 -10.42 23.08 0.34
CA GLU A 346 -10.52 22.20 -0.84
C GLU A 346 -11.16 20.85 -0.49
N LEU A 347 -11.19 20.48 0.79
CA LEU A 347 -11.84 19.27 1.28
C LEU A 347 -13.23 19.58 1.88
N GLN A 348 -13.92 20.61 1.36
CA GLN A 348 -15.31 20.95 1.73
C GLN A 348 -16.27 20.65 0.60
N ALA A 349 -17.47 20.18 0.94
CA ALA A 349 -18.54 20.00 -0.04
C ALA A 349 -18.77 21.27 -0.89
N GLY A 350 -18.78 21.09 -2.22
CA GLY A 350 -18.94 22.19 -3.18
C GLY A 350 -17.62 22.77 -3.71
N SER A 351 -16.47 22.40 -3.13
CA SER A 351 -15.14 22.78 -3.62
C SER A 351 -14.89 22.37 -5.09
N ILE A 352 -15.40 21.22 -5.52
CA ILE A 352 -15.24 20.74 -6.91
C ILE A 352 -15.85 21.72 -7.92
N ASN A 353 -16.90 22.46 -7.56
CA ASN A 353 -17.49 23.47 -8.43
C ASN A 353 -16.65 24.76 -8.49
N ASN A 354 -15.94 25.08 -7.42
CA ASN A 354 -15.04 26.24 -7.32
C ASN A 354 -13.65 25.97 -7.95
N VAL A 355 -13.21 24.71 -8.01
CA VAL A 355 -11.98 24.33 -8.73
C VAL A 355 -12.19 24.43 -10.25
N VAL A 356 -13.41 24.18 -10.74
CA VAL A 356 -13.77 24.31 -12.18
C VAL A 356 -13.68 25.77 -12.67
N THR A 357 -13.74 26.77 -11.78
CA THR A 357 -13.60 28.18 -12.12
C THR A 357 -12.14 28.69 -12.14
N MET A 358 -11.13 27.86 -11.85
CA MET A 358 -9.72 28.22 -11.99
C MET A 358 -9.04 27.45 -13.15
N LYS A 359 -8.70 28.20 -14.21
CA LYS A 359 -7.97 27.81 -15.45
C LYS A 359 -8.41 26.49 -16.10
N THR A 360 -9.38 26.63 -17.00
CA THR A 360 -9.66 25.70 -18.10
C THR A 360 -8.40 25.44 -18.94
N GLY A 361 -7.85 24.23 -18.85
CA GLY A 361 -6.75 23.78 -19.71
C GLY A 361 -6.08 22.47 -19.33
N GLU A 362 -5.96 22.17 -18.02
CA GLU A 362 -5.09 21.05 -17.58
C GLU A 362 -5.70 20.14 -16.49
N TYR A 363 -6.89 20.43 -15.98
CA TYR A 363 -7.49 19.63 -14.90
C TYR A 363 -8.36 18.49 -15.45
N TRP A 364 -7.80 17.29 -15.56
CA TRP A 364 -8.57 16.07 -15.80
C TRP A 364 -9.18 15.61 -14.47
N ARG A 365 -10.52 15.59 -14.37
CA ARG A 365 -11.20 15.03 -13.20
C ARG A 365 -10.78 13.57 -12.99
N HIS A 366 -10.35 13.24 -11.77
CA HIS A 366 -10.00 11.86 -11.41
C HIS A 366 -11.26 11.05 -11.08
N CYS A 367 -12.04 10.72 -12.11
CA CYS A 367 -13.35 10.08 -11.97
C CYS A 367 -13.47 8.73 -12.66
N SER A 368 -12.46 8.29 -13.40
CA SER A 368 -12.49 7.04 -14.14
C SER A 368 -11.63 6.01 -13.41
N PRO A 369 -12.21 5.01 -12.73
CA PRO A 369 -11.43 3.91 -12.18
C PRO A 369 -10.72 3.15 -13.30
N GLU A 370 -9.51 2.63 -13.08
CA GLU A 370 -8.75 1.98 -14.15
C GLU A 370 -9.44 0.74 -14.77
N VAL A 371 -10.40 0.14 -14.06
CA VAL A 371 -11.24 -0.96 -14.61
C VAL A 371 -12.10 -0.54 -15.79
N THR A 372 -12.40 0.75 -15.96
CA THR A 372 -13.23 1.28 -17.07
C THR A 372 -12.41 1.66 -18.29
N LEU A 373 -11.07 1.59 -18.22
CA LEU A 373 -10.19 1.91 -19.34
C LEU A 373 -10.44 0.98 -20.54
N PRO A 374 -10.28 1.49 -21.79
CA PRO A 374 -10.31 0.65 -22.98
C PRO A 374 -9.36 -0.53 -22.86
N TRP A 375 -9.77 -1.71 -23.35
CA TRP A 375 -9.02 -2.97 -23.22
C TRP A 375 -7.53 -2.82 -23.57
N LEU A 376 -7.21 -2.21 -24.71
CA LEU A 376 -5.83 -2.03 -25.16
C LEU A 376 -4.99 -1.19 -24.19
N VAL A 377 -5.58 -0.16 -23.58
CA VAL A 377 -4.91 0.68 -22.59
C VAL A 377 -4.75 -0.09 -21.29
N ARG A 378 -5.84 -0.68 -20.79
CA ARG A 378 -5.87 -1.44 -19.54
C ARG A 378 -4.85 -2.58 -19.53
N TYR A 379 -4.74 -3.34 -20.62
CA TYR A 379 -3.84 -4.49 -20.72
C TYR A 379 -2.52 -4.16 -21.43
N ARG A 380 -2.18 -2.87 -21.61
CA ARG A 380 -0.96 -2.46 -22.32
C ARG A 380 0.30 -3.12 -21.77
N LEU A 381 0.46 -3.16 -20.45
CA LEU A 381 1.61 -3.78 -19.81
C LEU A 381 1.69 -5.29 -20.11
N ALA A 382 0.56 -6.00 -19.99
CA ALA A 382 0.46 -7.42 -20.31
C ALA A 382 0.78 -7.69 -21.79
N ILE A 383 0.22 -6.88 -22.71
CA ILE A 383 0.48 -6.99 -24.14
C ILE A 383 1.98 -6.83 -24.43
N VAL A 384 2.61 -5.76 -23.92
CA VAL A 384 4.06 -5.52 -24.11
C VAL A 384 4.88 -6.70 -23.56
N PHE A 385 4.57 -7.18 -22.36
CA PHE A 385 5.27 -8.31 -21.75
C PHE A 385 5.15 -9.59 -22.58
N TYR A 386 3.94 -10.01 -22.92
CA TYR A 386 3.72 -11.25 -23.67
C TYR A 386 4.25 -11.16 -25.11
N SER A 387 4.18 -9.98 -25.75
CA SER A 387 4.83 -9.74 -27.04
C SER A 387 6.35 -9.87 -26.95
N ALA A 388 6.98 -9.30 -25.93
CA ALA A 388 8.43 -9.45 -25.71
C ALA A 388 8.82 -10.92 -25.47
N VAL A 389 8.06 -11.65 -24.64
CA VAL A 389 8.27 -13.09 -24.41
C VAL A 389 8.13 -13.89 -25.70
N ALA A 390 7.10 -13.62 -26.52
CA ALA A 390 6.90 -14.31 -27.78
C ALA A 390 8.06 -14.06 -28.77
N ILE A 391 8.56 -12.83 -28.87
CA ILE A 391 9.72 -12.48 -29.71
C ILE A 391 10.98 -13.22 -29.23
N LEU A 392 11.22 -13.27 -27.91
CA LEU A 392 12.36 -13.99 -27.35
C LEU A 392 12.28 -15.50 -27.63
N LEU A 393 11.10 -16.09 -27.52
CA LEU A 393 10.88 -17.50 -27.85
C LEU A 393 11.12 -17.78 -29.33
N LEU A 394 10.62 -16.92 -30.23
CA LEU A 394 10.89 -17.03 -31.66
C LEU A 394 12.39 -16.91 -31.96
N ALA A 395 13.08 -15.95 -31.35
CA ALA A 395 14.53 -15.79 -31.50
C ALA A 395 15.30 -17.03 -31.01
N LEU A 396 14.87 -17.64 -29.90
CA LEU A 396 15.45 -18.88 -29.37
C LEU A 396 15.21 -20.06 -30.33
N ILE A 397 14.00 -20.18 -30.91
CA ILE A 397 13.69 -21.22 -31.91
C ILE A 397 14.57 -21.05 -33.16
N VAL A 398 14.71 -19.81 -33.66
CA VAL A 398 15.59 -19.52 -34.81
C VAL A 398 17.05 -19.85 -34.49
N PHE A 399 17.53 -19.46 -33.30
CA PHE A 399 18.90 -19.73 -32.88
C PHE A 399 19.17 -21.23 -32.73
N THR A 400 18.26 -21.97 -32.10
CA THR A 400 18.39 -23.43 -31.96
C THR A 400 18.31 -24.15 -33.29
N TYR A 401 17.41 -23.74 -34.19
CA TYR A 401 17.33 -24.27 -35.55
C TYR A 401 18.64 -24.02 -36.34
N ALA A 402 19.18 -22.81 -36.26
CA ALA A 402 20.47 -22.46 -36.87
C ALA A 402 21.63 -23.30 -36.29
N ALA A 403 21.69 -23.45 -34.96
CA ALA A 403 22.70 -24.27 -34.30
C ALA A 403 22.63 -25.75 -34.73
N VAL A 404 21.42 -26.32 -34.87
CA VAL A 404 21.20 -27.69 -35.36
C VAL A 404 21.64 -27.83 -36.82
N LEU A 405 21.31 -26.85 -37.68
CA LEU A 405 21.74 -26.85 -39.08
C LEU A 405 23.26 -26.79 -39.22
N ILE A 406 23.93 -25.92 -38.46
CA ILE A 406 25.40 -25.82 -38.43
C ILE A 406 26.01 -27.13 -37.93
N SER A 407 25.50 -27.68 -36.82
CA SER A 407 25.99 -28.94 -36.25
C SER A 407 25.85 -30.10 -37.25
N ARG A 408 24.73 -30.19 -37.98
CA ARG A 408 24.55 -31.18 -39.05
C ARG A 408 25.54 -31.01 -40.20
N ARG A 409 25.82 -29.76 -40.61
CA ARG A 409 26.84 -29.48 -41.65
C ARG A 409 28.26 -29.82 -41.19
N CYS A 410 28.61 -29.55 -39.93
CA CYS A 410 29.92 -29.90 -39.38
C CYS A 410 30.08 -31.43 -39.24
N LEU A 411 29.07 -32.13 -38.72
CA LEU A 411 29.09 -33.61 -38.62
C LEU A 411 29.10 -34.30 -39.99
N GLY A 412 28.47 -33.70 -41.00
CA GLY A 412 28.53 -34.19 -42.38
C GLY A 412 29.91 -34.03 -43.02
N LYS A 413 30.67 -32.99 -42.64
CA LYS A 413 32.05 -32.78 -43.10
C LYS A 413 33.05 -33.70 -42.38
N CYS A 414 32.89 -33.96 -41.09
CA CYS A 414 33.76 -34.88 -40.35
C CYS A 414 33.57 -36.38 -40.68
N LYS A 415 32.67 -36.74 -41.61
CA LYS A 415 32.48 -38.12 -42.10
C LYS A 415 33.18 -38.40 -43.44
N PHE A 416 33.84 -37.40 -44.03
CA PHE A 416 34.52 -37.50 -45.33
C PHE A 416 36.06 -37.35 -45.25
N ASP A 417 36.62 -37.32 -44.04
CA ASP A 417 38.03 -37.58 -43.74
C ASP A 417 38.11 -38.88 -42.92
#